data_AF-A0A969JQD1-F1
#
_entry.id   AF-A0A969JQD1-F1
#
_cell.length_a   1.000
_cell.length_b   1.000
_cell.length_c   1.000
_cell.angle_alpha   90.00
_cell.angle_beta   90.00
_cell.angle_gamma   90.00
#
_symmetry.space_group_name_H-M   'P 1'
#
loop_
_entity.id
_entity.type
_entity.pdbx_description
1 polymer ?
#
loop_
_entity_poly.entity_id
_entity_poly.type
_entity_poly.pdbx_seq_one_letter_code
_entity_poly.pdbx_strand_id
1 'polypeptide(L)'
;MNKIFTLIKKEWSEVFKNRIVLFSVAFLPVIFSAIPLAILYAINTSGDVGNFSMEELYSQMSNLCGELNVVECNQYVIITQFMPLFLMMPVIIPITIASYSIVGEKLPAHWNLCSLRQLPLQSY
;
A
#
# COMPACT_ATOMS: atom_id res chain seq x y z
N MET A 1 -23.94 -23.72 -11.30
CA MET A 1 -22.67 -23.01 -11.50
C MET A 1 -22.49 -21.91 -10.44
N ASN A 2 -22.55 -22.26 -9.14
CA ASN A 2 -22.63 -21.24 -8.08
C ASN A 2 -21.52 -21.32 -7.03
N LYS A 3 -20.79 -22.42 -6.91
CA LYS A 3 -19.79 -22.63 -5.85
C LYS A 3 -18.69 -21.56 -5.81
N ILE A 4 -18.21 -21.12 -6.97
CA ILE A 4 -17.17 -20.08 -7.08
C ILE A 4 -17.70 -18.74 -6.56
N PHE A 5 -18.92 -18.36 -6.94
CA PHE A 5 -19.56 -17.14 -6.44
C PHE A 5 -19.86 -17.21 -4.94
N THR A 6 -20.21 -18.38 -4.41
CA THR A 6 -20.38 -18.58 -2.96
C THR A 6 -19.05 -18.41 -2.21
N LEU A 7 -17.94 -18.88 -2.79
CA LEU A 7 -16.61 -18.73 -2.23
C LEU A 7 -16.17 -17.26 -2.21
N ILE A 8 -16.31 -16.55 -3.33
CA ILE A 8 -15.97 -15.13 -3.45
C ILE A 8 -16.80 -14.29 -2.47
N LYS A 9 -18.11 -14.57 -2.34
CA LYS A 9 -18.97 -13.87 -1.37
C LYS A 9 -18.55 -14.10 0.08
N LYS A 10 -18.06 -15.30 0.41
CA LYS A 10 -17.54 -15.60 1.75
C LYS A 10 -16.28 -14.78 2.03
N GLU A 11 -15.30 -14.81 1.14
CA GLU A 11 -14.03 -14.07 1.29
C GLU A 11 -14.27 -12.55 1.34
N TRP A 12 -15.15 -12.02 0.49
CA TRP A 12 -15.54 -10.60 0.54
C TRP A 12 -16.24 -10.22 1.84
N SER A 13 -17.13 -11.07 2.35
CA SER A 13 -17.78 -10.83 3.65
C SER A 13 -16.78 -10.87 4.79
N GLU A 14 -15.73 -11.67 4.70
CA GLU A 14 -14.70 -11.80 5.73
C GLU A 14 -13.74 -10.60 5.73
N VAL A 15 -13.31 -10.15 4.55
CA VAL A 15 -12.48 -8.95 4.36
C VAL A 15 -13.23 -7.68 4.79
N PHE A 16 -14.51 -7.53 4.44
CA PHE A 16 -15.30 -6.35 4.84
C PHE A 16 -15.68 -6.34 6.31
N LYS A 17 -15.78 -7.50 6.96
CA LYS A 17 -16.07 -7.58 8.39
C LYS A 17 -14.85 -7.19 9.23
N ASN A 18 -13.63 -7.40 8.71
CA ASN A 18 -12.41 -7.05 9.40
C ASN A 18 -11.97 -5.62 9.07
N ARG A 19 -12.63 -4.63 9.69
CA ARG A 19 -12.41 -3.18 9.49
C ARG A 19 -10.93 -2.78 9.65
N ILE A 20 -10.15 -3.50 10.46
CA ILE A 20 -8.72 -3.24 10.70
C ILE A 20 -7.87 -3.52 9.45
N VAL A 21 -8.18 -4.57 8.68
CA VAL A 21 -7.41 -4.94 7.47
C VAL A 21 -7.70 -3.97 6.33
N LEU A 22 -8.97 -3.61 6.13
CA LEU A 22 -9.36 -2.59 5.15
C LEU A 22 -8.75 -1.22 5.48
N PHE A 23 -8.73 -0.86 6.77
CA PHE A 23 -8.12 0.39 7.21
C PHE A 23 -6.61 0.39 6.97
N SER A 24 -5.87 -0.66 7.33
CA SER A 24 -4.41 -0.69 7.13
C SER A 24 -4.00 -0.71 5.66
N VAL A 25 -4.75 -1.41 4.81
CA VAL A 25 -4.51 -1.49 3.36
C VAL A 25 -4.78 -0.15 2.66
N ALA A 26 -5.77 0.61 3.09
CA ALA A 26 -6.10 1.90 2.49
C ALA A 26 -5.30 3.07 3.11
N PHE A 27 -5.15 3.09 4.43
CA PHE A 27 -4.58 4.22 5.17
C PHE A 27 -3.10 4.43 4.89
N LEU A 28 -2.31 3.35 4.94
CA LEU A 28 -0.87 3.41 4.76
C LEU A 28 -0.48 4.02 3.41
N PRO A 29 -0.99 3.53 2.27
CA PRO A 29 -0.61 4.11 1.00
C PRO A 29 -1.23 5.49 0.71
N VAL A 30 -2.36 5.84 1.32
CA VAL A 30 -2.91 7.21 1.24
C VAL A 30 -2.00 8.21 1.96
N ILE A 31 -1.44 7.85 3.12
CA ILE A 31 -0.47 8.71 3.79
C ILE A 31 0.81 8.85 2.96
N PHE A 32 1.33 7.73 2.45
CA PHE A 32 2.55 7.75 1.63
C PHE A 32 2.39 8.56 0.35
N SER A 33 1.19 8.66 -0.23
CA SER A 33 0.94 9.54 -1.37
C SER A 33 0.69 11.00 -0.98
N ALA A 34 0.08 11.25 0.16
CA ALA A 34 -0.17 12.61 0.64
C ALA A 34 1.12 13.39 0.96
N ILE A 35 2.17 12.73 1.45
CA ILE A 35 3.45 13.36 1.80
C ILE A 35 4.11 14.08 0.62
N PRO A 36 4.42 13.42 -0.52
CA PRO A 36 5.05 14.09 -1.66
C PRO A 36 4.15 15.16 -2.28
N LEU A 37 2.82 14.99 -2.26
CA LEU A 37 1.86 16.01 -2.68
C LEU A 37 1.94 17.26 -1.80
N ALA A 38 2.05 17.09 -0.48
CA ALA A 38 2.20 18.20 0.46
C ALA A 38 3.52 18.94 0.25
N ILE A 39 4.61 18.22 -0.02
CA ILE A 39 5.92 18.81 -0.31
C ILE A 39 5.87 19.61 -1.63
N LEU A 40 5.27 19.07 -2.70
CA LEU A 40 5.11 19.80 -3.96
C LEU A 40 4.29 21.08 -3.80
N TYR A 41 3.21 21.01 -3.03
CA TYR A 41 2.38 22.18 -2.72
C TYR A 41 3.17 23.25 -1.96
N ALA A 42 3.99 22.83 -0.99
CA ALA A 42 4.83 23.74 -0.22
C ALA A 42 5.93 24.39 -1.08
N ILE A 43 6.57 23.65 -1.98
CA ILE A 43 7.59 24.18 -2.91
C ILE A 43 6.98 25.21 -3.86
N ASN A 44 5.79 24.94 -4.39
CA ASN A 44 5.07 25.86 -5.26
C ASN A 44 4.71 27.18 -4.55
N THR A 45 4.29 27.09 -3.28
CA THR A 45 3.77 28.23 -2.52
C THR A 45 4.87 29.08 -1.89
N SER A 46 5.97 28.47 -1.44
CA SER A 46 6.94 29.13 -0.56
C SER A 46 8.32 29.31 -1.16
N GLY A 47 8.71 28.55 -2.20
CA GLY A 47 10.08 28.57 -2.76
C GLY A 47 11.22 28.20 -1.78
N ASP A 48 10.94 28.13 -0.48
CA ASP A 48 11.88 28.13 0.65
C ASP A 48 11.54 27.01 1.66
N VAL A 49 11.11 25.87 1.16
CA VAL A 49 10.85 24.68 1.99
C VAL A 49 11.83 23.59 1.60
N GLY A 50 12.95 23.55 2.31
CA GLY A 50 13.77 22.34 2.41
C GLY A 50 15.21 22.43 1.91
N ASN A 51 15.94 23.51 2.19
CA ASN A 51 17.41 23.54 2.08
C ASN A 51 18.12 22.54 3.02
N PHE A 52 17.43 21.93 3.99
CA PHE A 52 18.08 21.21 5.10
C PHE A 52 18.63 19.81 4.78
N SER A 53 18.39 19.25 3.59
CA SER A 53 18.95 17.93 3.23
C SER A 53 19.11 17.68 1.73
N MET A 54 18.68 18.60 0.88
CA MET A 54 18.73 18.42 -0.57
C MET A 54 19.96 19.09 -1.20
N GLU A 55 20.63 20.02 -0.52
CA GLU A 55 21.78 20.77 -1.07
C GLU A 55 22.97 19.85 -1.43
N GLU A 56 23.20 18.79 -0.65
CA GLU A 56 24.24 17.78 -0.96
C GLU A 56 23.86 16.90 -2.16
N LEU A 57 22.56 16.62 -2.36
CA LEU A 57 22.04 15.89 -3.51
C LEU A 57 22.06 16.79 -4.77
N TYR A 58 21.70 18.07 -4.63
CA TYR A 58 21.71 19.08 -5.68
C TYR A 58 23.06 19.25 -6.35
N SER A 59 24.16 19.16 -5.57
CA SER A 59 25.52 19.25 -6.09
C SER A 59 25.85 18.19 -7.15
N GLN A 60 25.23 17.01 -7.04
CA GLN A 60 25.37 15.90 -7.99
C GLN A 60 24.37 16.00 -9.16
N MET A 61 23.31 16.81 -9.03
CA MET A 61 22.20 16.87 -9.98
C MET A 61 22.22 18.07 -10.94
N SER A 62 23.19 18.99 -10.79
CA SER A 62 23.41 20.09 -11.75
C SER A 62 23.62 19.60 -13.20
N ASN A 63 24.12 18.37 -13.38
CA ASN A 63 24.29 17.74 -14.69
C ASN A 63 22.98 17.17 -15.28
N LEU A 64 21.94 16.96 -14.47
CA LEU A 64 20.68 16.31 -14.89
C LEU A 64 19.58 17.31 -15.26
N CYS A 65 19.65 18.55 -14.75
CA CYS A 65 18.60 19.56 -14.95
C CYS A 65 18.82 20.52 -16.12
N GLY A 66 19.98 20.48 -16.80
CA GLY A 66 20.22 21.29 -17.99
C GLY A 66 19.93 22.78 -17.77
N GLU A 67 19.11 23.37 -18.66
CA GLU A 67 18.73 24.79 -18.67
C GLU A 67 17.43 25.10 -17.87
N LEU A 68 16.89 24.16 -17.10
CA LEU A 68 15.63 24.37 -16.38
C LEU A 68 15.77 25.31 -15.19
N ASN A 69 14.68 26.03 -14.87
CA ASN A 69 14.60 26.88 -13.68
C ASN A 69 14.75 26.03 -12.40
N VAL A 70 15.39 26.59 -11.37
CA VAL A 70 15.74 25.89 -10.11
C VAL A 70 14.52 25.25 -9.45
N VAL A 71 13.36 25.92 -9.53
CA VAL A 71 12.08 25.43 -8.98
C VAL A 71 11.55 24.23 -9.76
N GLU A 72 11.64 24.25 -11.09
CA GLU A 72 11.16 23.17 -11.97
C GLU A 72 12.06 21.93 -11.84
N CYS A 73 13.37 22.15 -11.73
CA CYS A 73 14.34 21.10 -11.42
C CYS A 73 14.01 20.41 -10.09
N ASN A 74 13.68 21.15 -9.02
CA ASN A 74 13.35 20.55 -7.73
C ASN A 74 12.11 19.65 -7.80
N GLN A 75 11.07 20.12 -8.49
CA GLN A 75 9.84 19.36 -8.67
C GLN A 75 10.10 18.06 -9.44
N TYR A 76 10.90 18.13 -10.50
CA TYR A 76 11.27 16.97 -11.30
C TYR A 76 12.02 15.91 -10.49
N VAL A 77 13.00 16.33 -9.69
CA VAL A 77 13.81 15.43 -8.84
C VAL A 77 12.92 14.73 -7.80
N ILE A 78 12.08 15.48 -7.10
CA ILE A 78 11.18 14.94 -6.10
C ILE A 78 10.20 13.94 -6.72
N ILE A 79 9.56 14.29 -7.83
CA ILE A 79 8.60 13.38 -8.50
C ILE A 79 9.30 12.08 -8.95
N THR A 80 10.50 12.20 -9.54
CA THR A 80 11.26 11.05 -10.03
C THR A 80 11.70 10.13 -8.88
N GLN A 81 12.11 10.70 -7.74
CA GLN A 81 12.51 9.93 -6.56
C GLN A 81 11.34 9.20 -5.89
N PHE A 82 10.14 9.80 -5.88
CA PHE A 82 8.95 9.19 -5.29
C PHE A 82 8.21 8.22 -6.22
N MET A 83 8.44 8.28 -7.54
CA MET A 83 7.87 7.36 -8.54
C MET A 83 8.04 5.85 -8.20
N PRO A 84 9.25 5.35 -7.85
CA PRO A 84 9.41 3.94 -7.49
C PRO A 84 8.62 3.53 -6.24
N LEU A 85 8.40 4.46 -5.29
CA LEU A 85 7.60 4.19 -4.08
C LEU A 85 6.12 3.93 -4.44
N PHE A 86 5.59 4.65 -5.42
CA PHE A 86 4.23 4.43 -5.94
C PHE A 86 4.08 3.12 -6.70
N LEU A 87 5.12 2.70 -7.43
CA LEU A 87 5.13 1.42 -8.14
C LEU A 87 5.16 0.21 -7.18
N MET A 88 5.72 0.36 -5.98
CA MET A 88 5.75 -0.68 -4.95
C MET A 88 4.45 -0.77 -4.13
N MET A 89 3.64 0.29 -4.09
CA MET A 89 2.37 0.35 -3.35
C MET A 89 1.38 -0.81 -3.65
N PRO A 90 1.10 -1.19 -4.91
CA PRO A 90 0.16 -2.29 -5.20
C PRO A 90 0.67 -3.68 -4.79
N VAL A 91 1.95 -3.84 -4.47
CA VAL A 91 2.56 -5.12 -4.07
C VAL A 91 2.25 -5.45 -2.61
N ILE A 92 1.92 -4.45 -1.77
CA ILE A 92 1.65 -4.63 -0.34
C ILE A 92 0.37 -5.47 -0.10
N ILE A 93 -0.65 -5.27 -0.92
CA ILE A 93 -1.95 -5.96 -0.81
C ILE A 93 -1.79 -7.48 -0.98
N PRO A 94 -1.21 -7.99 -2.09
CA PRO A 94 -1.03 -9.43 -2.25
C PRO A 94 -0.05 -10.04 -1.23
N ILE A 95 0.97 -9.32 -0.77
CA ILE A 95 1.90 -9.80 0.28
C ILE A 95 1.16 -10.03 1.60
N THR A 96 0.35 -9.06 2.03
CA THR A 96 -0.41 -9.17 3.29
C THR A 96 -1.45 -10.28 3.21
N ILE A 97 -2.21 -10.38 2.10
CA ILE A 97 -3.19 -11.46 1.89
C ILE A 97 -2.51 -12.84 1.88
N ALA A 98 -1.35 -12.98 1.24
CA ALA A 98 -0.59 -14.24 1.24
C ALA A 98 -0.15 -14.65 2.66
N SER A 99 0.26 -13.69 3.50
CA SER A 99 0.64 -13.97 4.89
C SER A 99 -0.54 -14.42 5.76
N TYR A 100 -1.72 -13.79 5.61
CA TYR A 100 -2.93 -14.20 6.34
C TYR A 100 -3.47 -15.57 5.86
N SER A 101 -3.29 -15.90 4.58
CA SER A 101 -3.65 -17.21 4.02
C SER A 101 -2.88 -18.37 4.69
N ILE A 102 -1.57 -18.20 4.92
CA ILE A 102 -0.70 -19.23 5.53
C ILE A 102 -1.04 -19.44 7.02
N VAL A 103 -1.37 -18.37 7.75
CA VAL A 103 -1.69 -18.46 9.18
C VAL A 103 -3.10 -19.03 9.39
N GLY A 104 -4.04 -18.75 8.49
CA GLY A 104 -5.41 -19.29 8.55
C GLY A 104 -5.48 -20.81 8.37
N GLU A 105 -4.54 -21.41 7.64
CA GLU A 105 -4.50 -22.87 7.41
C GLU A 105 -3.97 -23.65 8.63
N LYS A 106 -3.25 -23.00 9.54
CA LYS A 106 -2.76 -23.61 10.79
C LYS A 106 -3.76 -23.45 11.93
N LEU A 107 -4.95 -24.02 11.76
CA LEU A 107 -5.71 -24.46 12.93
C LEU A 107 -4.92 -25.62 13.58
N PRO A 108 -4.80 -25.68 14.92
CA PRO A 108 -3.92 -26.65 15.58
C PRO A 108 -4.32 -28.07 15.21
N ALA A 109 -3.40 -28.77 14.52
CA ALA A 109 -3.44 -30.20 14.20
C ALA A 109 -3.40 -31.12 15.44
N HIS A 110 -3.80 -30.60 16.60
CA HIS A 110 -3.87 -31.27 17.89
C HIS A 110 -5.32 -31.48 18.37
N TRP A 111 -6.34 -30.79 17.82
CA TRP A 111 -7.69 -30.83 18.39
C TRP A 111 -8.83 -31.36 17.51
N ASN A 112 -8.64 -31.88 16.28
CA ASN A 112 -9.79 -32.12 15.40
C ASN A 112 -9.84 -33.44 14.61
N LEU A 113 -9.16 -34.51 15.04
CA LEU A 113 -9.64 -35.86 14.68
C LEU A 113 -10.97 -36.21 15.38
N CYS A 114 -11.40 -35.42 16.38
CA CYS A 114 -12.64 -35.63 17.14
C CYS A 114 -13.81 -34.68 16.78
N SER A 115 -13.66 -33.71 15.86
CA SER A 115 -14.75 -32.79 15.47
C SER A 115 -15.29 -32.97 14.04
N LEU A 116 -15.05 -34.13 13.43
CA LEU A 116 -15.55 -34.58 12.12
C LEU A 116 -17.10 -34.59 11.92
N ARG A 117 -17.94 -33.86 12.67
CA ARG A 117 -19.39 -34.18 12.75
C ARG A 117 -20.38 -33.01 12.84
N GLN A 118 -20.09 -31.82 12.28
CA GLN A 118 -21.02 -30.67 12.37
C GLN A 118 -21.16 -29.83 11.08
N LEU A 119 -21.08 -30.42 9.89
CA LEU A 119 -21.69 -29.81 8.71
C LEU A 119 -22.94 -30.61 8.32
N PRO A 120 -24.09 -30.43 9.01
CA PRO A 120 -25.35 -30.72 8.36
C PRO A 120 -25.52 -29.72 7.23
N LEU A 121 -25.84 -30.27 6.08
CA LEU A 121 -26.52 -29.59 4.99
C LEU A 121 -27.70 -28.79 5.56
N GLN A 122 -27.59 -27.46 5.60
CA GLN A 122 -28.73 -26.58 5.89
C GLN A 122 -28.56 -25.37 4.97
N SER A 123 -29.06 -25.44 3.73
CA SER A 123 -30.30 -24.75 3.34
C SER A 123 -30.46 -23.42 4.07
N TYR A 124 -29.96 -22.34 3.49
CA TYR A 124 -30.70 -21.21 2.90
C TYR A 124 -29.71 -20.23 2.26
#